data_AF-A0A7V2UIN0-F1
#
_entry.id   AF-A0A7V2UIN0-F1
#
_cell.length_a   1.000
_cell.length_b   1.000
_cell.length_c   1.000
_cell.angle_alpha   90.00
_cell.angle_beta   90.00
_cell.angle_gamma   90.00
#
_symmetry.space_group_name_H-M   'P 1'
#
loop_
_entity.id
_entity.type
_entity.pdbx_description
1 polymer ?
#
loop_
_entity_poly.entity_id
_entity_poly.type
_entity_poly.pdbx_seq_one_letter_code
_entity_poly.pdbx_strand_id
1 'polypeptide(L)' 'QTDAWRASEIARARKLLAKGEDIDTVLEALSRGLTQKMLHGTLAELHAGDERTRQATAETVSRLFLRGGGERG' A
#
# COMPACT_ATOMS: atom_id res chain seq x y z
N GLN A 1 -8.14 1.51 10.37
CA GLN A 1 -6.83 2.07 9.95
C GLN A 1 -6.80 2.38 8.45
N THR A 2 -7.30 1.46 7.61
CA THR A 2 -7.38 1.58 6.15
C THR A 2 -8.04 2.87 5.65
N ASP A 3 -9.14 3.32 6.27
CA ASP A 3 -9.82 4.55 5.85
C ASP A 3 -8.99 5.82 6.11
N ALA A 4 -8.22 5.85 7.22
CA ALA A 4 -7.33 6.96 7.52
C ALA A 4 -6.18 7.05 6.50
N TRP A 5 -5.67 5.90 6.04
CA TRP A 5 -4.68 5.85 4.97
C TRP A 5 -5.25 6.31 3.65
N ARG A 6 -6.44 5.83 3.28
CA ARG A 6 -7.13 6.29 2.07
C ARG A 6 -7.32 7.79 2.08
N ALA A 7 -7.82 8.35 3.18
CA ALA A 7 -8.02 9.79 3.33
C ALA A 7 -6.70 10.57 3.19
N SER A 8 -5.61 10.09 3.79
CA SER A 8 -4.30 10.74 3.70
C SER A 8 -3.70 10.75 2.29
N GLU A 9 -3.86 9.67 1.53
CA GLU A 9 -3.36 9.62 0.15
C GLU A 9 -4.24 10.44 -0.79
N ILE A 10 -5.56 10.47 -0.59
CA ILE A 10 -6.46 11.36 -1.33
C ILE A 10 -6.10 12.83 -1.07
N ALA A 11 -5.81 13.21 0.18
CA ALA A 11 -5.39 14.57 0.50
C ALA A 11 -4.07 14.95 -0.20
N ARG A 12 -3.11 14.01 -0.26
CA ARG A 12 -1.85 14.20 -0.99
C ARG A 12 -2.08 14.35 -2.50
N ALA A 13 -2.91 13.49 -3.10
CA ALA A 13 -3.27 13.56 -4.50
C ALA A 13 -3.92 14.90 -4.87
N ARG A 14 -4.87 15.38 -4.05
CA ARG A 14 -5.47 16.71 -4.20
C ARG A 14 -4.44 17.83 -4.17
N LYS A 15 -3.43 17.73 -3.29
CA LYS A 15 -2.35 18.72 -3.21
C LYS A 15 -1.47 18.72 -4.46
N LEU A 16 -1.20 17.57 -5.05
CA LEU A 16 -0.43 17.47 -6.29
C LEU A 16 -1.20 18.06 -7.48
N LEU A 17 -2.50 17.74 -7.60
CA LEU A 17 -3.37 18.36 -8.61
C LEU A 17 -3.41 19.88 -8.49
N ALA A 18 -3.55 20.39 -7.27
CA ALA A 18 -3.55 21.84 -7.02
C ALA A 18 -2.21 22.53 -7.38
N LYS A 19 -1.12 21.77 -7.47
CA LYS A 19 0.19 22.26 -7.92
C LYS A 19 0.37 22.19 -9.44
N GLY A 20 -0.60 21.64 -10.17
CA GLY A 20 -0.52 21.46 -11.62
C GLY A 20 0.26 20.22 -12.05
N GLU A 21 0.46 19.25 -11.15
CA GLU A 21 1.03 17.95 -11.54
C GLU A 21 0.09 17.24 -12.51
N ASP A 22 0.71 16.53 -13.46
CA ASP A 22 -0.01 15.72 -14.44
C ASP A 22 -0.87 14.63 -13.76
N ILE A 23 -2.05 14.37 -14.33
CA ILE A 23 -3.04 13.47 -13.72
C ILE A 23 -2.52 12.03 -13.62
N ASP A 24 -1.77 11.54 -14.60
CA ASP A 24 -1.22 10.18 -14.57
C ASP A 24 -0.16 10.07 -13.48
N THR A 25 0.65 11.12 -13.31
CA THR A 25 1.63 11.22 -12.22
C THR A 25 0.97 11.18 -10.84
N VAL A 26 -0.16 11.87 -10.68
CA VAL A 26 -0.91 11.87 -9.42
C VAL A 26 -1.53 10.51 -9.12
N LEU A 27 -2.12 9.86 -10.12
CA LEU A 27 -2.74 8.55 -9.97
C LEU A 27 -1.71 7.47 -9.63
N GLU A 28 -0.52 7.51 -10.26
CA GLU A 28 0.58 6.62 -9.93
C GLU A 28 1.06 6.81 -8.48
N ALA A 29 1.25 8.06 -8.05
CA ALA A 29 1.65 8.38 -6.69
C ALA A 29 0.61 7.90 -5.64
N LEU A 30 -0.69 8.08 -5.93
CA LEU A 30 -1.80 7.60 -5.10
C LEU A 30 -1.82 6.07 -5.01
N SER A 31 -1.75 5.39 -6.15
CA SER A 31 -1.73 3.92 -6.24
C SER A 31 -0.58 3.32 -5.45
N ARG A 32 0.63 3.86 -5.63
CA ARG A 32 1.83 3.43 -4.92
C ARG A 32 1.72 3.67 -3.41
N GLY A 33 1.26 4.85 -3.00
CA GLY A 33 1.11 5.20 -1.60
C GLY A 33 0.10 4.31 -0.86
N LEU A 34 -1.01 3.98 -1.51
CA LEU A 34 -2.01 3.05 -0.96
C LEU A 34 -1.46 1.62 -0.85
N THR A 35 -0.84 1.11 -1.91
CA THR A 35 -0.27 -0.25 -1.93
C THR A 35 0.79 -0.41 -0.84
N GLN A 36 1.69 0.57 -0.69
CA GLN A 36 2.69 0.54 0.38
C GLN A 36 2.05 0.54 1.77
N LYS A 37 1.05 1.39 2.02
CA LYS A 37 0.39 1.42 3.34
C LYS A 37 -0.39 0.15 3.62
N MET A 38 -1.04 -0.44 2.63
CA MET A 38 -1.74 -1.71 2.78
C MET A 38 -0.77 -2.86 3.05
N LEU A 39 0.37 -2.95 2.34
CA LEU A 39 1.38 -3.98 2.55
C LEU A 39 2.08 -3.86 3.90
N HIS A 40 2.55 -2.66 4.27
CA HIS A 40 3.25 -2.46 5.54
C HIS A 40 2.29 -2.51 6.73
N GLY A 41 1.06 -2.03 6.56
CA GLY A 41 0.02 -2.05 7.56
C GLY A 41 -0.45 -3.46 7.93
N THR A 42 -0.81 -4.26 6.93
CA THR A 42 -1.16 -5.68 7.15
C THR A 42 0.01 -6.46 7.71
N LEU A 43 1.23 -6.18 7.25
CA LEU A 43 2.41 -6.86 7.75
C LEU A 43 2.73 -6.48 9.21
N ALA A 44 2.61 -5.21 9.58
CA ALA A 44 2.84 -4.73 10.94
C ALA A 44 1.80 -5.30 11.93
N GLU A 45 0.54 -5.44 11.53
CA GLU A 45 -0.49 -6.06 12.36
C GLU A 45 -0.25 -7.57 12.55
N LEU A 46 0.23 -8.27 11.52
CA LEU A 46 0.64 -9.68 11.61
C LEU A 46 1.93 -9.88 12.42
N HIS A 47 2.77 -8.85 12.50
CA HIS A 47 4.05 -8.84 13.23
C HIS A 47 3.91 -8.60 14.73
N ALA A 48 2.72 -8.25 15.23
CA ALA A 48 2.47 -8.10 16.67
C ALA A 48 2.48 -9.44 17.46
N GLY A 49 2.62 -10.58 16.78
CA GLY A 49 2.78 -11.91 17.39
C GLY A 49 4.12 -12.57 17.03
N ASP A 50 4.96 -12.74 18.05
CA ASP A 50 6.21 -13.52 18.15
C ASP A 50 7.27 -13.38 17.03
N GLU A 51 8.49 -12.98 17.43
CA GLU A 51 9.62 -12.53 16.60
C GLU A 51 10.00 -13.53 15.49
N ARG A 52 9.87 -14.83 15.75
CA ARG A 52 10.29 -15.93 14.86
C ARG A 52 9.27 -16.26 13.77
N THR A 53 8.00 -15.97 14.01
CA THR A 53 6.90 -16.18 13.03
C THR A 53 6.84 -15.03 12.00
N ARG A 54 7.45 -13.88 12.32
CA ARG A 54 7.40 -12.66 11.51
C ARG A 54 7.97 -12.76 10.11
N GLN A 55 9.18 -13.30 9.94
CA GLN A 55 9.84 -13.34 8.62
C GLN A 55 9.12 -14.32 7.67
N ALA A 56 8.74 -15.50 8.18
CA ALA A 56 8.00 -16.49 7.39
C ALA A 56 6.61 -16.00 6.98
N THR A 57 5.88 -15.31 7.87
CA THR A 57 4.58 -14.72 7.56
C THR A 57 4.71 -13.55 6.59
N ALA A 58 5.75 -12.71 6.72
CA ALA A 58 6.02 -11.61 5.79
C ALA A 58 6.22 -12.09 4.35
N GLU A 59 7.07 -13.10 4.16
CA GLU A 59 7.34 -13.66 2.85
C GLU A 59 6.10 -14.35 2.25
N THR A 60 5.26 -14.94 3.10
CA THR A 60 4.03 -15.61 2.67
C THR A 60 2.98 -14.61 2.22
N VAL A 61 2.79 -13.52 2.97
CA VAL A 61 1.85 -12.44 2.61
C VAL A 61 2.30 -11.71 1.34
N SER A 62 3.61 -11.42 1.23
CA SER A 62 4.20 -10.85 0.02
C SER A 62 3.90 -11.72 -1.21
N ARG A 63 4.10 -13.03 -1.11
CA ARG A 63 3.75 -13.98 -2.19
C ARG A 63 2.26 -14.02 -2.49
N LEU A 64 1.38 -14.05 -1.49
CA LEU A 64 -0.07 -14.16 -1.71
C LEU A 64 -0.66 -12.89 -2.32
N PHE A 65 -0.24 -11.70 -1.89
CA PHE A 65 -0.75 -10.43 -2.43
C PHE A 65 -0.12 -10.04 -3.77
N LEU A 66 1.16 -10.35 -4.00
CA LEU A 66 1.85 -10.01 -5.25
C LEU A 66 1.62 -11.03 -6.38
N ARG A 67 1.30 -12.29 -6.06
CA ARG A 67 0.89 -13.29 -7.08
C ARG A 67 -0.52 -13.01 -7.65
N GLY A 68 -1.32 -12.19 -6.97
CA GLY A 68 -2.67 -11.82 -7.43
C GLY A 68 -2.72 -10.62 -8.37
N GLY A 69 -1.64 -9.83 -8.47
CA GLY A 69 -1.62 -8.56 -9.22
C GLY A 69 -0.83 -8.57 -10.53
N GLY A 70 -0.16 -9.67 -10.87
CA GLY A 70 0.71 -9.78 -12.06
C GLY A 70 0.23 -10.74 -13.14
N GLU A 71 -0.86 -11.48 -12.91
CA GLU A 71 -1.41 -12.41 -13.90
C GLU A 71 -2.92 -12.21 -14.05
N ARG A 72 -3.29 -11.27 -14.92
CA ARG A 72 -4.44 -11.33 -15.84
C ARG A 72 -4.53 -10.05 -16.68
N GLY A 73 -4.23 -10.22 -17.97
CA GLY A 73 -4.81 -9.45 -19.08
C GLY A 73 -4.27 -8.06 -19.29
#